data_AF-A0A4C1UNH6-F1
#
_entry.id   AF-A0A4C1UNH6-F1
#
_cell.length_a   1.000
_cell.length_b   1.000
_cell.length_c   1.000
_cell.angle_alpha   90.00
_cell.angle_beta   90.00
_cell.angle_gamma   90.00
#
_symmetry.space_group_name_H-M   'P 1'
#
loop_
_entity.id
_entity.type
_entity.pdbx_description
1 polymer ?
#
loop_
_entity_poly.entity_id
_entity_poly.type
_entity_poly.pdbx_seq_one_letter_code
_entity_poly.pdbx_strand_id
1 'polypeptide(L)'
;MAENVKVLDVEADVEKKLATHFGGPKRAYAYFGEDKYFIPKTYKNHADGIRRMPLREDDIWVATFPRSGTTWTQEMVWLINNKLNYEKAADSRLMQRYIFLEFRSFLTQEIIDELYSNQAESHSVFVDYKSLVNAASPRFFKTHLPMPLLPAQLLDTARVVYVARDPRDVAVSYYHHNKLFKVFGFTGDFKDYWEFFKNNQVEHAPFFAHVKGAWAQRNHPNMLFLFYEEMYKDLPSVVRRVAKFFEKQYSDEQLDKLCEHLTFDNMKQNAAVHPKWLRESADGAKVEKFFRKGANARALSNPREVTRTLPAFKDEIRYLMEEEVGHQKSYSLDETQQRIPLFQVCKSGGWRDYFDDKMAEEAEDWIQSNLRDTDLRFPEV
;
A
#
# COMPACT_ATOMS: atom_id res chain seq x y z
N MET A 1 23.01 -10.67 -19.69
CA MET A 1 22.95 -9.58 -18.69
C MET A 1 21.55 -8.98 -18.77
N ALA A 2 20.85 -8.77 -17.65
CA ALA A 2 19.54 -8.12 -17.68
C ALA A 2 19.70 -6.68 -18.17
N GLU A 3 18.94 -6.30 -19.21
CA GLU A 3 18.93 -4.93 -19.72
C GLU A 3 18.44 -3.96 -18.63
N ASN A 4 19.06 -2.78 -18.57
CA ASN A 4 18.66 -1.71 -17.65
C ASN A 4 17.20 -1.33 -17.91
N VAL A 5 16.46 -0.99 -16.85
CA VAL A 5 15.07 -0.54 -17.00
C VAL A 5 15.06 0.73 -17.84
N LYS A 6 14.30 0.72 -18.94
CA LYS A 6 14.02 1.92 -19.74
C LYS A 6 13.33 2.97 -18.86
N VAL A 7 13.84 4.19 -18.85
CA VAL A 7 13.26 5.32 -18.09
C VAL A 7 12.93 6.44 -19.07
N LEU A 8 11.70 6.95 -19.02
CA LEU A 8 11.25 8.10 -19.81
C LEU A 8 10.75 9.19 -18.86
N ASP A 9 11.04 10.44 -19.19
CA ASP A 9 10.49 11.57 -18.47
C ASP A 9 8.98 11.70 -18.73
N VAL A 10 8.28 12.28 -17.75
CA VAL A 10 6.85 12.61 -17.86
C VAL A 10 6.69 13.87 -18.69
N GLU A 11 5.64 13.94 -19.50
CA GLU A 11 5.37 15.10 -20.34
C GLU A 11 5.11 16.36 -19.50
N ALA A 12 5.61 17.52 -19.95
CA ALA A 12 5.57 18.75 -19.17
C ALA A 12 4.15 19.23 -18.81
N ASP A 13 3.15 18.91 -19.64
CA ASP A 13 1.74 19.21 -19.34
C ASP A 13 1.19 18.31 -18.24
N VAL A 14 1.60 17.04 -18.20
CA VAL A 14 1.27 16.10 -17.12
C VAL A 14 1.95 16.51 -15.82
N GLU A 15 3.23 16.88 -15.84
CA GLU A 15 3.94 17.42 -14.67
C GLU A 15 3.23 18.66 -14.10
N LYS A 16 2.78 19.57 -14.97
CA LYS A 16 2.02 20.77 -14.55
C LYS A 16 0.67 20.40 -13.91
N LYS A 17 -0.05 19.43 -14.47
CA LYS A 17 -1.32 18.93 -13.88
C LYS A 17 -1.08 18.31 -12.52
N LEU A 18 -0.06 17.46 -12.39
CA LEU A 18 0.32 16.83 -11.12
C LEU A 18 0.68 17.87 -10.06
N ALA A 19 1.50 18.86 -10.41
CA ALA A 19 1.89 19.93 -9.48
C ALA A 19 0.69 20.76 -8.98
N THR A 20 -0.42 20.78 -9.73
CA THR A 20 -1.64 21.49 -9.34
C THR A 20 -2.50 20.66 -8.39
N HIS A 21 -2.50 19.32 -8.53
CA HIS A 21 -3.39 18.42 -7.78
C HIS A 21 -2.70 17.63 -6.67
N PHE A 22 -1.38 17.48 -6.70
CA PHE A 22 -0.57 16.75 -5.73
C PHE A 22 0.43 17.72 -5.10
N GLY A 23 -0.01 18.38 -4.03
CA GLY A 23 0.73 19.43 -3.32
C GLY A 23 1.68 18.92 -2.23
N GLY A 24 1.96 17.62 -2.17
CA GLY A 24 2.95 17.04 -1.25
C GLY A 24 4.39 17.49 -1.57
N PRO A 25 5.42 16.96 -0.88
CA PRO A 25 6.81 17.20 -1.24
C PRO A 25 6.99 16.98 -2.75
N LYS A 26 7.75 17.84 -3.44
CA LYS A 26 7.90 17.79 -4.90
C LYS A 26 8.43 16.42 -5.36
N ARG A 27 7.53 15.48 -5.58
CA ARG A 27 7.82 14.14 -6.10
C ARG A 27 7.75 14.23 -7.61
N ALA A 28 8.93 14.20 -8.23
CA ALA A 28 9.01 13.98 -9.66
C ALA A 28 8.67 12.53 -9.97
N TYR A 29 7.93 12.30 -11.04
CA TYR A 29 7.60 10.97 -11.55
C TYR A 29 8.35 10.71 -12.86
N ALA A 30 8.48 9.44 -13.22
CA ALA A 30 9.00 8.97 -14.50
C ALA A 30 8.26 7.70 -14.92
N TYR A 31 8.32 7.39 -16.21
CA TYR A 31 7.82 6.13 -16.75
C TYR A 31 8.94 5.09 -16.79
N PHE A 32 8.65 3.88 -16.30
CA PHE A 32 9.61 2.76 -16.22
C PHE A 32 9.15 1.57 -17.04
N GLY A 33 10.07 0.98 -17.82
CA GLY A 33 9.82 -0.19 -18.66
C GLY A 33 9.04 0.12 -19.93
N GLU A 34 8.76 -0.92 -20.73
CA GLU A 34 8.06 -0.78 -22.01
C GLU A 34 6.59 -0.37 -21.83
N ASP A 35 5.93 -0.86 -20.78
CA ASP A 35 4.55 -0.51 -20.46
C ASP A 35 4.40 0.86 -19.78
N LYS A 36 5.50 1.63 -19.66
CA LYS A 36 5.54 2.98 -19.09
C LYS A 36 4.90 3.05 -17.68
N TYR A 37 5.42 2.29 -16.73
CA TYR A 37 4.93 2.33 -15.35
C TYR A 37 5.27 3.66 -14.66
N PHE A 38 4.26 4.39 -14.20
CA PHE A 38 4.35 5.70 -13.56
C PHE A 38 4.77 5.57 -12.09
N ILE A 39 6.04 5.83 -11.79
CA ILE A 39 6.66 5.59 -10.47
C ILE A 39 7.50 6.82 -10.09
N PRO A 40 7.72 7.14 -8.80
CA PRO A 40 8.61 8.22 -8.41
C PRO A 40 9.98 8.10 -9.09
N LYS A 41 10.47 9.21 -9.65
CA LYS A 41 11.71 9.27 -10.45
C LYS A 41 12.94 8.78 -9.67
N THR A 42 12.90 8.90 -8.35
CA THR A 42 13.90 8.37 -7.40
C THR A 42 14.05 6.84 -7.49
N TYR A 43 13.03 6.11 -7.93
CA TYR A 43 13.10 4.66 -8.15
C TYR A 43 14.19 4.22 -9.12
N LYS A 44 14.62 5.09 -10.06
CA LYS A 44 15.74 4.79 -10.98
C LYS A 44 17.03 4.40 -10.23
N ASN A 45 17.23 4.93 -9.02
CA ASN A 45 18.42 4.66 -8.20
C ASN A 45 18.34 3.29 -7.47
N HIS A 46 17.17 2.64 -7.50
CA HIS A 46 16.89 1.39 -6.81
C HIS A 46 16.52 0.25 -7.76
N ALA A 47 16.04 0.56 -8.97
CA ALA A 47 15.51 -0.39 -9.93
C ALA A 47 16.44 -1.59 -10.19
N ASP A 48 17.70 -1.33 -10.55
CA ASP A 48 18.64 -2.42 -10.85
C ASP A 48 18.98 -3.26 -9.62
N GLY A 49 19.12 -2.63 -8.46
CA GLY A 49 19.43 -3.34 -7.23
C GLY A 49 18.27 -4.21 -6.75
N ILE A 50 17.03 -3.72 -6.87
CA ILE A 50 15.82 -4.52 -6.60
C ILE A 50 15.74 -5.69 -7.57
N ARG A 51 15.91 -5.48 -8.89
CA ARG A 51 15.83 -6.54 -9.91
C ARG A 51 16.93 -7.59 -9.80
N ARG A 52 18.05 -7.27 -9.15
CA ARG A 52 19.22 -8.16 -9.00
C ARG A 52 19.41 -8.65 -7.57
N MET A 53 18.54 -8.28 -6.64
CA MET A 53 18.71 -8.68 -5.24
C MET A 53 18.67 -10.22 -5.13
N PRO A 54 19.49 -10.82 -4.25
CA PRO A 54 19.46 -12.26 -4.07
C PRO A 54 18.13 -12.70 -3.46
N LEU A 55 17.50 -13.66 -4.12
CA LEU A 55 16.30 -14.34 -3.66
C LEU A 55 16.64 -15.58 -2.84
N ARG A 56 15.68 -16.05 -2.05
CA ARG A 56 15.75 -17.30 -1.28
C ARG A 56 14.50 -18.12 -1.56
N GLU A 57 14.63 -19.45 -1.51
CA GLU A 57 13.52 -20.38 -1.77
C GLU A 57 12.36 -20.21 -0.77
N ASP A 58 12.66 -19.72 0.44
CA ASP A 58 11.69 -19.47 1.48
C ASP A 58 11.20 -18.01 1.55
N ASP A 59 11.53 -17.19 0.55
CA ASP A 59 10.95 -15.85 0.42
C ASP A 59 9.45 -15.94 0.07
N ILE A 60 8.67 -15.06 0.69
CA ILE A 60 7.22 -15.00 0.51
C ILE A 60 6.84 -13.59 0.10
N TRP A 61 6.12 -13.46 -1.01
CA TRP A 61 5.78 -12.18 -1.60
C TRP A 61 4.28 -11.97 -1.65
N VAL A 62 3.84 -10.77 -1.25
CA VAL A 62 2.48 -10.27 -1.48
C VAL A 62 2.60 -9.07 -2.42
N ALA A 63 2.13 -9.24 -3.64
CA ALA A 63 2.19 -8.24 -4.70
C ALA A 63 0.79 -7.79 -5.10
N THR A 64 0.57 -6.50 -5.29
CA THR A 64 -0.75 -5.97 -5.68
C THR A 64 -0.60 -4.63 -6.38
N PHE A 65 -1.48 -4.30 -7.32
CA PHE A 65 -1.71 -2.87 -7.57
C PHE A 65 -2.25 -2.23 -6.26
N PRO A 66 -1.82 -1.01 -5.87
CA PRO A 66 -2.23 -0.40 -4.62
C PRO A 66 -3.75 -0.49 -4.39
N ARG A 67 -4.17 -0.73 -3.14
CA ARG A 67 -5.59 -0.76 -2.73
C ARG A 67 -6.41 -1.96 -3.22
N SER A 68 -5.74 -3.04 -3.62
CA SER A 68 -6.38 -4.30 -4.07
C SER A 68 -6.45 -5.39 -3.01
N GLY A 69 -6.35 -5.08 -1.70
CA GLY A 69 -6.43 -6.08 -0.62
C GLY A 69 -5.09 -6.53 -0.03
N THR A 70 -4.01 -5.77 -0.24
CA THR A 70 -2.66 -6.08 0.23
C THR A 70 -2.61 -6.35 1.74
N THR A 71 -3.17 -5.46 2.55
CA THR A 71 -3.16 -5.58 4.03
C THR A 71 -3.86 -6.85 4.52
N TRP A 72 -5.00 -7.17 3.91
CA TRP A 72 -5.78 -8.36 4.25
C TRP A 72 -4.99 -9.64 3.93
N THR A 73 -4.37 -9.65 2.76
CA THR A 73 -3.55 -10.77 2.26
C THR A 73 -2.27 -10.93 3.08
N GLN A 74 -1.60 -9.84 3.44
CA GLN A 74 -0.39 -9.88 4.26
C GLN A 74 -0.65 -10.53 5.63
N GLU A 75 -1.75 -10.19 6.29
CA GLU A 75 -2.11 -10.79 7.59
C GLU A 75 -2.39 -12.29 7.45
N MET A 76 -3.21 -12.65 6.46
CA MET A 76 -3.56 -14.04 6.15
C MET A 76 -2.30 -14.89 5.86
N VAL A 77 -1.46 -14.43 4.93
CA VAL A 77 -0.24 -15.14 4.51
C VAL A 77 0.75 -15.25 5.66
N TRP A 78 0.89 -14.22 6.50
CA TRP A 78 1.82 -14.25 7.62
C TRP A 78 1.38 -15.26 8.67
N LEU A 79 0.10 -15.26 9.07
CA LEU A 79 -0.44 -16.22 10.04
C LEU A 79 -0.33 -17.65 9.53
N ILE A 80 -0.71 -17.90 8.27
CA ILE A 80 -0.59 -19.22 7.63
C ILE A 80 0.86 -19.71 7.65
N ASN A 81 1.85 -18.85 7.43
CA ASN A 81 3.26 -19.26 7.41
C ASN A 81 3.94 -19.24 8.79
N ASN A 82 3.28 -18.69 9.82
CA ASN A 82 3.76 -18.66 11.21
C ASN A 82 2.90 -19.51 12.15
N LYS A 83 2.36 -20.64 11.64
CA LYS A 83 1.64 -21.64 12.45
C LYS A 83 0.42 -21.07 13.19
N LEU A 84 -0.25 -20.08 12.60
CA LEU A 84 -1.38 -19.36 13.19
C LEU A 84 -1.04 -18.77 14.58
N ASN A 85 0.19 -18.28 14.75
CA ASN A 85 0.61 -17.64 15.99
C ASN A 85 0.08 -16.20 16.08
N TYR A 86 -1.14 -16.06 16.62
CA TYR A 86 -1.83 -14.79 16.80
C TYR A 86 -1.14 -13.85 17.81
N GLU A 87 -0.53 -14.41 18.86
CA GLU A 87 0.19 -13.62 19.88
C GLU A 87 1.37 -12.89 19.24
N LYS A 88 2.22 -13.62 18.49
CA LYS A 88 3.35 -13.04 17.76
C LYS A 88 2.89 -12.05 16.67
N ALA A 89 1.73 -12.29 16.05
CA ALA A 89 1.14 -11.33 15.09
C ALA A 89 0.72 -10.02 15.76
N ALA A 90 0.25 -10.09 17.01
CA ALA A 90 -0.15 -8.93 17.81
C ALA A 90 1.05 -8.16 18.39
N ASP A 91 2.15 -8.86 18.68
CA ASP A 91 3.39 -8.27 19.25
C ASP A 91 4.16 -7.36 18.28
N SER A 92 3.85 -7.42 16.98
CA SER A 92 4.56 -6.64 15.96
C SER A 92 3.62 -6.06 14.91
N ARG A 93 3.93 -4.84 14.46
CA ARG A 93 3.11 -4.17 13.44
C ARG A 93 3.25 -4.87 12.09
N LEU A 94 2.21 -4.85 11.27
CA LEU A 94 2.25 -5.46 9.94
C LEU A 94 3.39 -4.90 9.07
N MET A 95 3.70 -3.60 9.20
CA MET A 95 4.84 -2.95 8.52
C MET A 95 6.21 -3.40 9.02
N GLN A 96 6.30 -4.01 10.21
CA GLN A 96 7.54 -4.61 10.72
C GLN A 96 7.66 -6.08 10.31
N ARG A 97 6.51 -6.74 10.08
CA ARG A 97 6.44 -8.14 9.63
C ARG A 97 6.75 -8.31 8.15
N TYR A 98 6.61 -7.25 7.34
CA TYR A 98 6.87 -7.25 5.91
C TYR A 98 7.86 -6.17 5.52
N ILE A 99 8.79 -6.51 4.63
CA ILE A 99 9.65 -5.57 3.93
C ILE A 99 8.84 -4.95 2.79
N PHE A 100 8.57 -3.64 2.87
CA PHE A 100 7.98 -2.91 1.76
C PHE A 100 9.10 -2.53 0.77
N LEU A 101 9.25 -3.34 -0.27
CA LEU A 101 10.45 -3.43 -1.10
C LEU A 101 10.90 -2.09 -1.69
N GLU A 102 9.98 -1.34 -2.28
CA GLU A 102 10.25 -0.08 -2.94
C GLU A 102 10.08 1.13 -2.02
N PHE A 103 9.78 0.95 -0.74
CA PHE A 103 9.47 2.08 0.16
C PHE A 103 10.63 3.08 0.26
N ARG A 104 11.87 2.58 0.30
CA ARG A 104 13.07 3.42 0.28
C ARG A 104 13.15 4.31 -0.96
N SER A 105 12.60 3.87 -2.08
CA SER A 105 12.59 4.63 -3.33
C SER A 105 11.66 5.84 -3.28
N PHE A 106 10.72 5.90 -2.34
CA PHE A 106 9.80 7.04 -2.19
C PHE A 106 10.39 8.23 -1.42
N LEU A 107 11.62 8.07 -0.92
CA LEU A 107 12.28 9.04 -0.06
C LEU A 107 13.45 9.69 -0.79
N THR A 108 13.47 11.02 -0.81
CA THR A 108 14.64 11.79 -1.28
C THR A 108 15.74 11.72 -0.22
N GLN A 109 16.96 12.13 -0.59
CA GLN A 109 18.04 12.21 0.39
C GLN A 109 17.74 13.29 1.43
N GLU A 110 17.08 14.40 1.06
CA GLU A 110 16.70 15.43 2.03
C GLU A 110 15.74 14.89 3.09
N ILE A 111 14.68 14.18 2.67
CA ILE A 111 13.73 13.54 3.60
C ILE A 111 14.46 12.58 4.55
N ILE A 112 15.48 11.90 4.06
CA ILE A 112 16.25 10.93 4.84
C ILE A 112 17.19 11.61 5.82
N ASP A 113 17.86 12.67 5.39
CA ASP A 113 18.76 13.43 6.25
C ASP A 113 17.96 14.08 7.39
N GLU A 114 16.75 14.57 7.12
CA GLU A 114 15.81 15.08 8.12
C GLU A 114 15.31 13.99 9.07
N LEU A 115 15.01 12.80 8.55
CA LEU A 115 14.66 11.63 9.36
C LEU A 115 15.79 11.25 10.33
N TYR A 116 17.04 11.29 9.87
CA TYR A 116 18.21 10.88 10.66
C TYR A 116 18.71 11.98 11.60
N SER A 117 18.56 13.26 11.27
CA SER A 117 18.98 14.37 12.14
C SER A 117 18.19 14.45 13.45
N ASN A 118 16.98 13.90 13.47
CA ASN A 118 16.08 13.94 14.63
C ASN A 118 16.32 12.82 15.66
N GLN A 119 17.42 12.06 15.54
CA GLN A 119 17.75 10.90 16.41
C GLN A 119 16.60 9.88 16.56
N ALA A 120 15.78 9.74 15.52
CA ALA A 120 14.82 8.67 15.42
C ALA A 120 15.54 7.33 15.48
N GLU A 121 15.32 6.55 16.52
CA GLU A 121 15.65 5.11 16.58
C GLU A 121 14.79 4.29 15.57
N SER A 122 14.52 4.83 14.37
CA SER A 122 13.68 4.22 13.34
C SER A 122 14.52 3.52 12.27
N HIS A 123 15.59 2.84 12.67
CA HIS A 123 16.37 1.96 11.78
C HIS A 123 15.53 0.78 11.24
N SER A 124 14.37 0.49 11.85
CA SER A 124 13.58 -0.72 11.60
C SER A 124 12.49 -0.60 10.53
N VAL A 125 12.11 0.61 10.11
CA VAL A 125 10.98 0.80 9.15
C VAL A 125 11.47 0.94 7.71
N PHE A 126 12.70 1.43 7.52
CA PHE A 126 13.27 1.72 6.19
C PHE A 126 14.31 0.66 5.83
N VAL A 127 13.85 -0.55 5.53
CA VAL A 127 14.75 -1.63 5.11
C VAL A 127 15.13 -1.41 3.64
N ASP A 128 16.39 -1.05 3.40
CA ASP A 128 16.97 -1.04 2.07
C ASP A 128 17.15 -2.48 1.58
N TYR A 129 16.83 -2.78 0.33
CA TYR A 129 17.05 -4.10 -0.27
C TYR A 129 18.51 -4.57 -0.12
N LYS A 130 19.47 -3.64 0.00
CA LYS A 130 20.88 -3.93 0.24
C LYS A 130 21.15 -4.61 1.59
N SER A 131 20.38 -4.32 2.63
CA SER A 131 20.58 -4.93 3.95
C SER A 131 19.94 -6.32 4.07
N LEU A 132 19.09 -6.70 3.11
CA LEU A 132 18.35 -7.96 3.11
C LEU A 132 19.20 -9.21 2.95
N VAL A 133 20.46 -9.06 2.53
CA VAL A 133 21.42 -10.18 2.45
C VAL A 133 21.58 -10.84 3.81
N ASN A 134 21.58 -10.05 4.89
CA ASN A 134 21.77 -10.50 6.27
C ASN A 134 20.46 -10.70 7.05
N ALA A 135 19.30 -10.46 6.42
CA ALA A 135 18.01 -10.62 7.09
C ALA A 135 17.74 -12.08 7.44
N ALA A 136 17.06 -12.34 8.56
CA ALA A 136 16.61 -13.68 8.92
C ALA A 136 15.59 -14.22 7.91
N SER A 137 15.56 -15.53 7.75
CA SER A 137 14.63 -16.27 6.87
C SER A 137 13.50 -16.90 7.71
N PRO A 138 12.26 -17.03 7.18
CA PRO A 138 11.82 -16.55 5.86
C PRO A 138 11.62 -15.03 5.82
N ARG A 139 11.84 -14.43 4.64
CA ARG A 139 11.58 -13.00 4.42
C ARG A 139 10.19 -12.82 3.82
N PHE A 140 9.43 -11.87 4.36
CA PHE A 140 8.11 -11.50 3.87
C PHE A 140 8.18 -10.16 3.14
N PHE A 141 7.81 -10.14 1.87
CA PHE A 141 7.85 -8.97 1.00
C PHE A 141 6.46 -8.46 0.69
N LYS A 142 6.29 -7.14 0.82
CA LYS A 142 5.16 -6.40 0.26
C LYS A 142 5.69 -5.59 -0.92
N THR A 143 5.00 -5.62 -2.05
CA THR A 143 5.32 -4.74 -3.16
C THR A 143 4.08 -4.34 -3.98
N HIS A 144 4.16 -3.16 -4.55
CA HIS A 144 3.28 -2.61 -5.58
C HIS A 144 4.03 -2.44 -6.91
N LEU A 145 5.27 -2.95 -7.03
CA LEU A 145 5.95 -3.02 -8.30
C LEU A 145 5.29 -4.06 -9.22
N PRO A 146 5.14 -3.76 -10.51
CA PRO A 146 4.67 -4.72 -11.50
C PRO A 146 5.74 -5.79 -11.76
N MET A 147 5.30 -6.98 -12.23
CA MET A 147 6.18 -8.13 -12.47
C MET A 147 7.46 -7.81 -13.27
N PRO A 148 7.44 -7.01 -14.35
CA PRO A 148 8.65 -6.69 -15.12
C PRO A 148 9.71 -5.88 -14.35
N LEU A 149 9.34 -5.23 -13.24
CA LEU A 149 10.22 -4.44 -12.38
C LEU A 149 10.69 -5.19 -11.13
N LEU A 150 10.28 -6.45 -10.98
CA LEU A 150 10.77 -7.38 -9.97
C LEU A 150 11.94 -8.23 -10.50
N PRO A 151 12.63 -9.00 -9.64
CA PRO A 151 13.64 -9.94 -10.11
C PRO A 151 13.10 -10.91 -11.17
N ALA A 152 13.82 -11.07 -12.28
CA ALA A 152 13.36 -11.91 -13.40
C ALA A 152 13.15 -13.37 -12.99
N GLN A 153 14.00 -13.89 -12.10
CA GLN A 153 13.95 -15.26 -11.57
C GLN A 153 13.03 -15.39 -10.33
N LEU A 154 12.15 -14.40 -10.08
CA LEU A 154 11.32 -14.36 -8.87
C LEU A 154 10.50 -15.63 -8.72
N LEU A 155 9.75 -16.01 -9.75
CA LEU A 155 8.88 -17.17 -9.68
C LEU A 155 9.65 -18.49 -9.78
N ASP A 156 10.85 -18.51 -10.36
CA ASP A 156 11.72 -19.69 -10.35
C ASP A 156 12.26 -20.00 -8.95
N THR A 157 12.30 -19.00 -8.06
CA THR A 157 12.91 -19.13 -6.72
C THR A 157 11.88 -19.08 -5.60
N ALA A 158 10.95 -18.14 -5.61
CA ALA A 158 10.12 -17.78 -4.47
C ALA A 158 8.63 -17.75 -4.81
N ARG A 159 7.78 -17.81 -3.77
CA ARG A 159 6.32 -17.81 -3.92
C ARG A 159 5.74 -16.40 -3.86
N VAL A 160 4.82 -16.10 -4.78
CA VAL A 160 4.10 -14.82 -4.88
C VAL A 160 2.61 -15.04 -4.78
N VAL A 161 1.95 -14.30 -3.88
CA VAL A 161 0.50 -14.12 -3.87
C VAL A 161 0.20 -12.76 -4.49
N TYR A 162 -0.47 -12.75 -5.64
CA TYR A 162 -0.93 -11.54 -6.30
C TYR A 162 -2.44 -11.36 -6.11
N VAL A 163 -2.88 -10.15 -5.75
CA VAL A 163 -4.31 -9.83 -5.63
C VAL A 163 -4.71 -8.70 -6.57
N ALA A 164 -5.71 -8.98 -7.41
CA ALA A 164 -6.41 -8.01 -8.25
C ALA A 164 -7.75 -7.62 -7.64
N ARG A 165 -8.30 -6.47 -8.03
CA ARG A 165 -9.61 -5.97 -7.60
C ARG A 165 -10.23 -5.17 -8.74
N ASP A 166 -11.56 -5.08 -8.80
CA ASP A 166 -12.27 -4.22 -9.77
C ASP A 166 -11.61 -2.82 -9.83
N PRO A 167 -11.18 -2.35 -11.00
CA PRO A 167 -10.48 -1.08 -11.12
C PRO A 167 -11.28 0.13 -10.64
N ARG A 168 -12.62 0.08 -10.70
CA ARG A 168 -13.48 1.18 -10.27
C ARG A 168 -13.41 1.32 -8.75
N ASP A 169 -13.51 0.21 -8.02
CA ASP A 169 -13.35 0.21 -6.57
C ASP A 169 -11.91 0.52 -6.14
N VAL A 170 -10.91 0.09 -6.93
CA VAL A 170 -9.52 0.49 -6.73
C VAL A 170 -9.37 2.00 -6.85
N ALA A 171 -9.93 2.63 -7.90
CA ALA A 171 -9.84 4.07 -8.10
C ALA A 171 -10.42 4.84 -6.91
N VAL A 172 -11.61 4.46 -6.41
CA VAL A 172 -12.22 5.09 -5.23
C VAL A 172 -11.36 4.88 -3.98
N SER A 173 -10.90 3.66 -3.72
CA SER A 173 -10.05 3.37 -2.55
C SER A 173 -8.71 4.09 -2.61
N TYR A 174 -8.20 4.32 -3.81
CA TYR A 174 -6.92 5.00 -4.01
C TYR A 174 -7.05 6.52 -3.95
N TYR A 175 -8.16 7.09 -4.41
CA TYR A 175 -8.55 8.48 -4.18
C TYR A 175 -8.52 8.82 -2.68
N HIS A 176 -9.24 8.04 -1.86
CA HIS A 176 -9.29 8.28 -0.40
C HIS A 176 -7.95 8.07 0.28
N HIS A 177 -7.14 7.13 -0.21
CA HIS A 177 -5.78 6.95 0.29
C HIS A 177 -4.91 8.18 0.00
N ASN A 178 -4.96 8.73 -1.22
CA ASN A 178 -4.19 9.91 -1.60
C ASN A 178 -4.68 11.20 -0.91
N LYS A 179 -5.98 11.28 -0.55
CA LYS A 179 -6.54 12.33 0.32
C LYS A 179 -6.06 12.22 1.76
N LEU A 180 -6.01 11.01 2.30
CA LEU A 180 -5.70 10.75 3.71
C LEU A 180 -4.22 11.01 4.03
N PHE A 181 -3.32 10.58 3.15
CA PHE A 181 -1.89 10.65 3.37
C PHE A 181 -1.33 11.94 2.76
N LYS A 182 -1.03 12.93 3.61
CA LYS A 182 -0.52 14.25 3.20
C LYS A 182 0.73 14.21 2.31
N VAL A 183 1.52 13.13 2.40
CA VAL A 183 2.71 12.93 1.56
C VAL A 183 2.39 12.88 0.06
N PHE A 184 1.17 12.46 -0.32
CA PHE A 184 0.69 12.55 -1.70
C PHE A 184 0.09 13.93 -1.98
N GLY A 185 -0.54 14.54 -0.97
CA GLY A 185 -1.05 15.90 -1.03
C GLY A 185 -2.14 16.10 -2.08
N PHE A 186 -2.97 15.08 -2.35
CA PHE A 186 -4.00 15.18 -3.38
C PHE A 186 -5.12 16.15 -2.96
N THR A 187 -5.40 17.16 -3.79
CA THR A 187 -6.37 18.22 -3.50
C THR A 187 -7.64 18.18 -4.36
N GLY A 188 -7.63 17.50 -5.50
CA GLY A 188 -8.78 17.40 -6.42
C GLY A 188 -9.96 16.58 -5.87
N ASP A 189 -11.08 16.55 -6.59
CA ASP A 189 -12.22 15.69 -6.25
C ASP A 189 -12.05 14.26 -6.83
N PHE A 190 -13.07 13.41 -6.69
CA PHE A 190 -13.00 12.06 -7.24
C PHE A 190 -12.96 12.04 -8.77
N LYS A 191 -13.64 12.98 -9.44
CA LYS A 191 -13.65 13.08 -10.90
C LYS A 191 -12.27 13.45 -11.43
N ASP A 192 -11.61 14.41 -10.79
CA ASP A 192 -10.20 14.74 -11.07
C ASP A 192 -9.32 13.50 -10.88
N TYR A 193 -9.51 12.75 -9.80
CA TYR A 193 -8.73 11.55 -9.52
C TYR A 193 -8.96 10.45 -10.56
N TRP A 194 -10.21 10.25 -10.99
CA TRP A 194 -10.55 9.30 -12.05
C TRP A 194 -9.86 9.66 -13.37
N GLU A 195 -9.79 10.95 -13.72
CA GLU A 195 -9.01 11.43 -14.89
C GLU A 195 -7.55 11.02 -14.80
N PHE A 196 -6.89 11.20 -13.65
CA PHE A 196 -5.51 10.73 -13.48
C PHE A 196 -5.42 9.19 -13.57
N PHE A 197 -6.36 8.48 -12.96
CA PHE A 197 -6.35 7.02 -12.89
C PHE A 197 -6.47 6.37 -14.27
N LYS A 198 -7.51 6.72 -15.05
CA LYS A 198 -7.74 6.11 -16.38
C LYS A 198 -6.67 6.48 -17.40
N ASN A 199 -6.00 7.63 -17.22
CA ASN A 199 -4.89 8.10 -18.06
C ASN A 199 -3.52 7.58 -17.60
N ASN A 200 -3.46 6.65 -16.63
CA ASN A 200 -2.24 6.04 -16.10
C ASN A 200 -1.27 7.04 -15.43
N GLN A 201 -1.82 8.08 -14.80
CA GLN A 201 -1.08 9.17 -14.14
C GLN A 201 -1.21 9.08 -12.61
N VAL A 202 -1.37 7.87 -12.09
CA VAL A 202 -1.32 7.55 -10.65
C VAL A 202 -0.20 6.55 -10.42
N GLU A 203 0.38 6.58 -9.22
CA GLU A 203 1.55 5.76 -8.89
C GLU A 203 1.28 4.26 -9.12
N HIS A 204 2.25 3.58 -9.74
CA HIS A 204 2.23 2.19 -10.23
C HIS A 204 1.32 1.89 -11.43
N ALA A 205 0.58 2.85 -11.99
CA ALA A 205 -0.16 2.66 -13.24
C ALA A 205 0.80 2.49 -14.45
N PRO A 206 0.42 1.87 -15.58
CA PRO A 206 -0.94 1.50 -15.98
C PRO A 206 -1.55 0.32 -15.20
N PHE A 207 -2.78 0.50 -14.71
CA PHE A 207 -3.49 -0.53 -13.92
C PHE A 207 -3.59 -1.86 -14.67
N PHE A 208 -4.05 -1.86 -15.92
CA PHE A 208 -4.26 -3.09 -16.67
C PHE A 208 -2.95 -3.77 -17.08
N ALA A 209 -1.90 -3.02 -17.44
CA ALA A 209 -0.59 -3.61 -17.70
C ALA A 209 -0.03 -4.28 -16.43
N HIS A 210 -0.22 -3.64 -15.27
CA HIS A 210 0.20 -4.19 -13.98
C HIS A 210 -0.52 -5.51 -13.66
N VAL A 211 -1.85 -5.54 -13.78
CA VAL A 211 -2.65 -6.74 -13.51
C VAL A 211 -2.41 -7.84 -14.54
N LYS A 212 -2.36 -7.50 -15.83
CA LYS A 212 -2.11 -8.46 -16.92
C LYS A 212 -0.73 -9.13 -16.80
N GLY A 213 0.29 -8.37 -16.38
CA GLY A 213 1.63 -8.93 -16.14
C GLY A 213 1.61 -10.07 -15.11
N ALA A 214 0.88 -9.91 -14.01
CA ALA A 214 0.68 -10.97 -13.03
C ALA A 214 -0.27 -12.07 -13.53
N TRP A 215 -1.34 -11.71 -14.23
CA TRP A 215 -2.31 -12.66 -14.80
C TRP A 215 -1.68 -13.61 -15.81
N ALA A 216 -0.70 -13.15 -16.60
CA ALA A 216 0.06 -13.99 -17.52
C ALA A 216 0.86 -15.09 -16.78
N GLN A 217 1.22 -14.85 -15.52
CA GLN A 217 1.98 -15.78 -14.68
C GLN A 217 1.10 -16.64 -13.77
N ARG A 218 -0.24 -16.49 -13.82
CA ARG A 218 -1.18 -17.12 -12.85
C ARG A 218 -1.12 -18.65 -12.77
N ASN A 219 -0.63 -19.31 -13.82
CA ASN A 219 -0.51 -20.77 -13.90
C ASN A 219 0.88 -21.26 -13.46
N HIS A 220 1.82 -20.34 -13.15
CA HIS A 220 3.13 -20.70 -12.62
C HIS A 220 2.95 -21.32 -11.21
N PRO A 221 3.62 -22.45 -10.88
CA PRO A 221 3.42 -23.13 -9.59
C PRO A 221 3.72 -22.26 -8.35
N ASN A 222 4.59 -21.27 -8.50
CA ASN A 222 4.93 -20.29 -7.47
C ASN A 222 4.15 -18.96 -7.55
N MET A 223 3.10 -18.87 -8.38
CA MET A 223 2.18 -17.75 -8.43
C MET A 223 0.79 -18.18 -7.95
N LEU A 224 0.25 -17.50 -6.94
CA LEU A 224 -1.15 -17.59 -6.57
C LEU A 224 -1.83 -16.25 -6.93
N PHE A 225 -2.64 -16.26 -7.98
CA PHE A 225 -3.47 -15.12 -8.35
C PHE A 225 -4.84 -15.22 -7.67
N LEU A 226 -5.24 -14.15 -6.98
CA LEU A 226 -6.52 -14.02 -6.29
C LEU A 226 -7.24 -12.74 -6.74
N PHE A 227 -8.55 -12.72 -6.57
CA PHE A 227 -9.35 -11.51 -6.61
C PHE A 227 -9.80 -11.10 -5.20
N TYR A 228 -9.80 -9.80 -4.95
CA TYR A 228 -10.36 -9.21 -3.74
C TYR A 228 -11.82 -9.63 -3.53
N GLU A 229 -12.57 -9.70 -4.62
CA GLU A 229 -13.96 -10.10 -4.68
C GLU A 229 -14.18 -11.54 -4.20
N GLU A 230 -13.24 -12.46 -4.50
CA GLU A 230 -13.27 -13.82 -3.96
C GLU A 230 -13.08 -13.83 -2.44
N MET A 231 -12.15 -13.03 -1.92
CA MET A 231 -11.92 -12.90 -0.47
C MET A 231 -13.13 -12.30 0.25
N TYR A 232 -13.80 -11.35 -0.40
CA TYR A 232 -15.02 -10.73 0.10
C TYR A 232 -16.21 -11.72 0.13
N LYS A 233 -16.33 -12.55 -0.91
CA LYS A 233 -17.48 -13.44 -1.12
C LYS A 233 -17.37 -14.78 -0.38
N ASP A 234 -16.19 -15.39 -0.38
CA ASP A 234 -15.93 -16.72 0.21
C ASP A 234 -14.50 -16.79 0.78
N LEU A 235 -14.30 -16.09 1.89
CA LEU A 235 -13.03 -16.08 2.61
C LEU A 235 -12.54 -17.49 3.00
N PRO A 236 -13.37 -18.42 3.53
CA PRO A 236 -12.92 -19.77 3.89
C PRO A 236 -12.28 -20.53 2.72
N SER A 237 -12.88 -20.47 1.53
CA SER A 237 -12.32 -21.10 0.33
C SER A 237 -10.97 -20.48 -0.06
N VAL A 238 -10.86 -19.14 -0.02
CA VAL A 238 -9.58 -18.45 -0.31
C VAL A 238 -8.51 -18.80 0.72
N VAL A 239 -8.83 -18.81 2.01
CA VAL A 239 -7.90 -19.18 3.09
C VAL A 239 -7.35 -20.60 2.87
N ARG A 240 -8.22 -21.56 2.51
CA ARG A 240 -7.81 -22.94 2.18
C ARG A 240 -6.91 -23.01 0.96
N ARG A 241 -7.20 -22.23 -0.10
CA ARG A 241 -6.35 -22.11 -1.30
C ARG A 241 -4.96 -21.57 -0.95
N VAL A 242 -4.88 -20.53 -0.11
CA VAL A 242 -3.61 -19.94 0.34
C VAL A 242 -2.82 -20.92 1.21
N ALA A 243 -3.47 -21.59 2.17
CA ALA A 243 -2.82 -22.61 2.99
C ALA A 243 -2.25 -23.75 2.13
N LYS A 244 -3.02 -24.24 1.16
CA LYS A 244 -2.58 -25.27 0.21
C LYS A 244 -1.40 -24.80 -0.63
N PHE A 245 -1.43 -23.57 -1.13
CA PHE A 245 -0.34 -23.00 -1.94
C PHE A 245 1.00 -22.93 -1.18
N PHE A 246 0.96 -22.66 0.12
CA PHE A 246 2.15 -22.69 0.99
C PHE A 246 2.42 -24.05 1.63
N GLU A 247 1.69 -25.10 1.21
CA GLU A 247 1.82 -26.48 1.71
C GLU A 247 1.65 -26.55 3.24
N LYS A 248 0.73 -25.74 3.79
CA LYS A 248 0.39 -25.73 5.21
C LYS A 248 -0.91 -26.49 5.44
N GLN A 249 -0.92 -27.33 6.47
CA GLN A 249 -2.09 -28.10 6.89
C GLN A 249 -2.55 -27.59 8.25
N TYR A 250 -3.85 -27.34 8.36
CA TYR A 250 -4.53 -26.87 9.56
C TYR A 250 -5.88 -27.57 9.65
N SER A 251 -6.42 -27.72 10.86
CA SER A 251 -7.77 -28.25 11.05
C SER A 251 -8.83 -27.23 10.59
N ASP A 252 -10.06 -27.70 10.39
CA ASP A 252 -11.17 -26.81 10.03
C ASP A 252 -11.39 -25.73 11.09
N GLU A 253 -11.31 -26.08 12.38
CA GLU A 253 -11.47 -25.13 13.49
C GLU A 253 -10.37 -24.06 13.50
N GLN A 254 -9.14 -24.45 13.14
CA GLN A 254 -8.03 -23.51 13.03
C GLN A 254 -8.22 -22.51 11.87
N LEU A 255 -8.74 -22.99 10.75
CA LEU A 255 -9.03 -22.15 9.58
C LEU A 255 -10.26 -21.26 9.79
N ASP A 256 -11.28 -21.75 10.49
CA ASP A 256 -12.46 -20.98 10.87
C ASP A 256 -12.08 -19.81 11.79
N LYS A 257 -11.23 -20.08 12.80
CA LYS A 257 -10.66 -19.02 13.65
C LYS A 257 -9.85 -17.99 12.87
N LEU A 258 -9.09 -18.44 11.86
CA LEU A 258 -8.37 -17.53 10.98
C LEU A 258 -9.35 -16.66 10.16
N CYS A 259 -10.42 -17.25 9.62
CA CYS A 259 -11.45 -16.51 8.90
C CYS A 259 -12.12 -15.46 9.79
N GLU A 260 -12.46 -15.82 11.03
CA GLU A 260 -13.01 -14.90 12.03
C GLU A 260 -12.05 -13.72 12.28
N HIS A 261 -10.76 -14.00 12.53
CA HIS A 261 -9.74 -12.97 12.71
C HIS A 261 -9.62 -12.02 11.51
N LEU A 262 -9.76 -12.57 10.31
CA LEU A 262 -9.63 -11.86 9.04
C LEU A 262 -10.91 -11.14 8.59
N THR A 263 -12.01 -11.20 9.34
CA THR A 263 -13.21 -10.40 9.03
C THR A 263 -12.89 -8.90 9.03
N PHE A 264 -13.63 -8.12 8.23
CA PHE A 264 -13.40 -6.67 8.12
C PHE A 264 -13.47 -5.95 9.46
N ASP A 265 -14.46 -6.28 10.29
CA ASP A 265 -14.65 -5.63 11.58
C ASP A 265 -13.50 -5.93 12.54
N ASN A 266 -13.01 -7.17 12.57
CA ASN A 266 -11.88 -7.56 13.40
C ASN A 266 -10.58 -6.93 12.90
N MET A 267 -10.33 -6.96 11.58
CA MET A 267 -9.18 -6.30 10.97
C MET A 267 -9.19 -4.80 11.21
N LYS A 268 -10.35 -4.13 11.12
CA LYS A 268 -10.50 -2.69 11.42
C LYS A 268 -10.07 -2.35 12.85
N GLN A 269 -10.41 -3.22 13.81
CA GLN A 269 -10.11 -3.01 15.22
C GLN A 269 -8.70 -3.44 15.61
N ASN A 270 -8.04 -4.29 14.81
CA ASN A 270 -6.72 -4.84 15.07
C ASN A 270 -5.63 -3.75 15.08
N ALA A 271 -5.02 -3.53 16.24
CA ALA A 271 -4.01 -2.49 16.44
C ALA A 271 -2.69 -2.74 15.71
N ALA A 272 -2.35 -4.00 15.44
CA ALA A 272 -1.11 -4.39 14.75
C ALA A 272 -1.20 -4.14 13.23
N VAL A 273 -2.42 -4.15 12.68
CA VAL A 273 -2.71 -3.90 11.27
C VAL A 273 -3.11 -2.43 11.06
N HIS A 274 -3.94 -1.89 11.95
CA HIS A 274 -4.43 -0.52 11.91
C HIS A 274 -4.05 0.23 13.20
N PRO A 275 -2.98 1.05 13.16
CA PRO A 275 -2.59 1.83 14.32
C PRO A 275 -3.68 2.85 14.69
N LYS A 276 -3.75 3.22 15.97
CA LYS A 276 -4.84 4.04 16.55
C LYS A 276 -5.09 5.35 15.79
N TRP A 277 -4.06 6.02 15.29
CA TRP A 277 -4.20 7.25 14.51
C TRP A 277 -4.93 7.05 13.18
N LEU A 278 -4.78 5.88 12.54
CA LEU A 278 -5.51 5.51 11.31
C LEU A 278 -6.97 5.12 11.62
N ARG A 279 -7.22 4.58 12.82
CA ARG A 279 -8.58 4.28 13.32
C ARG A 279 -9.34 5.56 13.66
N GLU A 280 -8.69 6.50 14.36
CA GLU A 280 -9.29 7.78 14.76
C GLU A 280 -9.50 8.75 13.59
N SER A 281 -8.66 8.68 12.54
CA SER A 281 -8.88 9.45 11.30
C SER A 281 -9.97 8.84 10.41
N ALA A 282 -10.27 7.55 10.55
CA ALA A 282 -11.37 6.89 9.84
C ALA A 282 -12.75 7.20 10.45
N ASP A 283 -12.87 7.45 11.76
CA ASP A 283 -14.17 7.66 12.40
C ASP A 283 -14.72 9.11 12.29
N GLY A 284 -14.18 9.93 11.39
CA GLY A 284 -14.72 11.26 11.02
C GLY A 284 -14.76 12.31 12.13
N ALA A 285 -14.53 11.95 13.39
CA ALA A 285 -14.72 12.80 14.54
C ALA A 285 -13.38 13.16 15.22
N LYS A 286 -13.13 14.47 15.31
CA LYS A 286 -12.14 15.16 16.17
C LYS A 286 -10.69 15.19 15.72
N VAL A 287 -10.42 15.65 14.50
CA VAL A 287 -9.12 16.30 14.23
C VAL A 287 -9.18 17.80 14.58
N GLU A 288 -10.35 18.43 14.63
CA GLU A 288 -10.48 19.87 14.95
C GLU A 288 -10.09 20.28 16.37
N LYS A 289 -10.31 19.43 17.38
CA LYS A 289 -10.11 19.83 18.79
C LYS A 289 -8.66 19.89 19.25
N PHE A 290 -7.71 19.37 18.48
CA PHE A 290 -6.28 19.51 18.79
C PHE A 290 -5.65 20.80 18.22
N PHE A 291 -6.31 21.50 17.31
CA PHE A 291 -5.78 22.72 16.68
C PHE A 291 -6.05 24.03 17.43
N ARG A 292 -6.63 23.98 18.63
CA ARG A 292 -6.83 25.18 19.47
C ARG A 292 -6.45 24.93 20.93
N LYS A 293 -5.17 25.17 21.25
CA LYS A 293 -4.73 26.20 22.21
C LYS A 293 -3.25 26.05 22.50
N GLY A 294 -2.49 27.11 22.21
CA GLY A 294 -1.28 27.40 22.97
C GLY A 294 -1.66 27.74 24.41
N ALA A 295 -0.96 27.15 25.37
CA ALA A 295 -0.78 27.69 26.71
C ALA A 295 0.35 26.94 27.43
N ASN A 296 1.32 27.72 27.91
CA ASN A 296 2.41 27.32 28.80
C ASN A 296 1.91 26.61 30.07
N ALA A 297 2.67 25.63 30.59
CA ALA A 297 2.81 25.39 32.04
C ALA A 297 3.97 24.44 32.41
N ARG A 298 5.02 25.06 32.97
CA ARG A 298 5.86 24.69 34.13
C ARG A 298 6.12 23.23 34.53
N ALA A 299 7.44 22.97 34.64
CA ALA A 299 8.19 22.11 35.55
C ALA A 299 7.45 21.41 36.70
N LEU A 300 7.71 20.10 36.84
CA LEU A 300 7.74 19.39 38.11
C LEU A 300 9.01 18.54 38.23
N SER A 301 9.64 18.70 39.38
CA SER A 301 10.90 18.12 39.83
C SER A 301 10.71 16.77 40.53
N ASN A 302 11.69 15.88 40.32
CA ASN A 302 12.19 14.77 41.16
C ASN A 302 12.03 13.35 40.54
N PRO A 303 13.13 12.56 40.39
CA PRO A 303 13.12 11.27 39.71
C PRO A 303 13.19 10.08 40.69
N ARG A 304 12.37 9.05 40.46
CA ARG A 304 12.74 7.62 40.59
C ARG A 304 11.57 6.71 40.22
N GLU A 305 11.90 5.78 39.33
CA GLU A 305 11.33 4.45 39.11
C GLU A 305 9.84 4.35 38.73
N VAL A 306 9.57 3.99 37.47
CA VAL A 306 9.23 2.62 37.04
C VAL A 306 9.50 2.52 35.52
N THR A 307 10.08 1.40 35.12
CA THR A 307 10.57 0.97 33.81
C THR A 307 9.67 1.39 32.64
N ARG A 308 10.26 2.11 31.69
CA ARG A 308 9.58 2.79 30.58
C ARG A 308 10.33 2.50 29.29
N THR A 309 9.70 1.84 28.32
CA THR A 309 10.16 1.88 26.93
C THR A 309 8.97 1.67 25.98
N LEU A 310 8.56 2.79 25.36
CA LEU A 310 7.82 2.99 24.10
C LEU A 310 6.80 4.14 24.20
N PRO A 311 7.29 5.40 24.19
CA PRO A 311 6.50 6.48 23.57
C PRO A 311 7.14 7.14 22.33
N ALA A 312 8.40 6.85 21.97
CA ALA A 312 9.10 7.60 20.91
C ALA A 312 8.50 7.41 19.50
N PHE A 313 7.90 6.27 19.18
CA PHE A 313 7.33 6.01 17.85
C PHE A 313 6.11 6.89 17.51
N LYS A 314 5.38 7.38 18.53
CA LYS A 314 4.12 8.13 18.34
C LYS A 314 4.35 9.56 17.85
N ASP A 315 5.45 10.17 18.27
CA ASP A 315 5.65 11.61 18.13
C ASP A 315 6.45 11.97 16.87
N GLU A 316 7.12 10.98 16.28
CA GLU A 316 8.13 11.19 15.24
C GLU A 316 7.58 11.07 13.82
N ILE A 317 6.67 10.11 13.56
CA ILE A 317 5.83 10.17 12.34
C ILE A 317 4.87 11.35 12.38
N ARG A 318 4.44 11.76 13.58
CA ARG A 318 3.67 12.99 13.78
C ARG A 318 4.49 14.22 13.37
N TYR A 319 5.75 14.32 13.80
CA TYR A 319 6.67 15.41 13.45
C TYR A 319 6.94 15.49 11.94
N LEU A 320 7.19 14.36 11.26
CA LEU A 320 7.40 14.30 9.80
C LEU A 320 6.17 14.72 8.97
N MET A 321 4.97 14.67 9.55
CA MET A 321 3.74 15.13 8.89
C MET A 321 3.31 16.55 9.34
N GLU A 322 4.02 17.16 10.28
CA GLU A 322 3.70 18.46 10.89
C GLU A 322 4.75 19.55 10.66
N GLU A 323 6.06 19.27 10.63
CA GLU A 323 7.09 20.33 10.50
C GLU A 323 7.38 20.82 9.08
N GLU A 324 7.17 20.02 8.02
CA GLU A 324 7.22 20.54 6.64
C GLU A 324 6.09 21.55 6.33
N VAL A 325 5.11 21.71 7.24
CA VAL A 325 4.03 22.72 7.13
C VAL A 325 4.48 24.09 7.67
N GLY A 326 5.68 24.19 8.23
CA GLY A 326 6.26 25.40 8.79
C GLY A 326 6.72 26.44 7.76
N HIS A 327 5.96 26.71 6.71
CA HIS A 327 5.85 28.00 6.00
C HIS A 327 5.13 27.84 4.66
N GLN A 328 3.80 27.66 4.66
CA GLN A 328 2.99 28.18 3.56
C GLN A 328 1.51 28.33 3.95
N LYS A 329 0.90 29.38 3.39
CA LYS A 329 -0.37 30.04 3.75
C LYS A 329 -1.50 29.08 4.13
N SER A 330 -2.27 29.48 5.13
CA SER A 330 -3.52 28.85 5.57
C SER A 330 -4.47 28.62 4.38
N TYR A 331 -4.69 27.36 4.02
CA TYR A 331 -5.80 26.97 3.16
C TYR A 331 -6.97 26.55 4.05
N SER A 332 -8.11 27.21 3.89
CA SER A 332 -9.37 26.79 4.49
C SER A 332 -9.83 25.49 3.84
N LEU A 333 -9.96 24.43 4.65
CA LEU A 333 -10.63 23.20 4.23
C LEU A 333 -12.13 23.48 4.13
N ASP A 334 -12.73 23.17 2.99
CA ASP A 334 -14.17 23.25 2.78
C ASP A 334 -14.90 22.22 3.68
N GLU A 335 -15.80 22.71 4.53
CA GLU A 335 -16.56 21.92 5.51
C GLU A 335 -17.60 20.98 4.86
N THR A 336 -17.77 21.03 3.53
CA THR A 336 -18.79 20.27 2.80
C THR A 336 -18.37 18.86 2.38
N GLN A 337 -17.09 18.49 2.46
CA GLN A 337 -16.64 17.13 2.12
C GLN A 337 -16.80 16.17 3.30
N GLN A 338 -17.92 15.43 3.34
CA GLN A 338 -18.11 14.29 4.24
C GLN A 338 -16.93 13.32 4.13
N ARG A 339 -16.16 13.17 5.22
CA ARG A 339 -15.05 12.21 5.29
C ARG A 339 -15.62 10.80 5.37
N ILE A 340 -15.50 10.05 4.28
CA ILE A 340 -15.87 8.64 4.25
C ILE A 340 -14.73 7.82 4.89
N PRO A 341 -15.00 7.03 5.95
CA PRO A 341 -14.02 6.16 6.56
C PRO A 341 -13.36 5.26 5.50
N LEU A 342 -12.03 5.08 5.54
CA LEU A 342 -11.27 4.25 4.58
C LEU A 342 -11.85 2.82 4.41
N PHE A 343 -12.60 2.33 5.42
CA PHE A 343 -13.27 1.03 5.45
C PHE A 343 -14.62 0.98 4.73
N GLN A 344 -15.36 2.08 4.61
CA GLN A 344 -16.56 2.11 3.76
C GLN A 344 -16.20 1.89 2.28
N VAL A 345 -14.93 2.12 1.91
CA VAL A 345 -14.36 1.91 0.59
C VAL A 345 -13.79 0.49 0.38
N CYS A 346 -13.91 -0.39 1.38
CA CYS A 346 -13.50 -1.79 1.30
C CYS A 346 -14.63 -2.72 0.83
N LYS A 347 -15.82 -2.21 0.53
CA LYS A 347 -16.87 -3.02 -0.09
C LYS A 347 -16.58 -3.20 -1.58
N SER A 348 -16.97 -4.35 -2.13
CA SER A 348 -17.05 -4.50 -3.59
C SER A 348 -18.32 -3.83 -4.10
N GLY A 349 -18.23 -3.15 -5.23
CA GLY A 349 -19.32 -2.43 -5.88
C GLY A 349 -19.62 -1.03 -5.31
N GLY A 350 -18.83 -0.56 -4.32
CA GLY A 350 -19.01 0.75 -3.69
C GLY A 350 -18.68 1.92 -4.61
N TRP A 351 -18.03 1.67 -5.74
CA TRP A 351 -17.79 2.66 -6.78
C TRP A 351 -19.06 3.32 -7.32
N ARG A 352 -20.22 2.66 -7.28
CA ARG A 352 -21.49 3.22 -7.79
C ARG A 352 -21.92 4.51 -7.09
N ASP A 353 -21.45 4.74 -5.86
CA ASP A 353 -21.72 5.97 -5.12
C ASP A 353 -20.87 7.17 -5.58
N TYR A 354 -19.89 6.93 -6.46
CA TYR A 354 -18.89 7.93 -6.89
C TYR A 354 -18.92 8.25 -8.39
N PHE A 355 -19.42 7.31 -9.20
CA PHE A 355 -19.47 7.46 -10.64
C PHE A 355 -20.86 7.97 -11.04
N ASP A 356 -20.90 9.15 -11.66
CA ASP A 356 -22.08 9.56 -12.43
C ASP A 356 -22.27 8.67 -13.67
N ASP A 357 -23.45 8.74 -14.31
CA ASP A 357 -23.79 7.87 -15.46
C ASP A 357 -22.72 7.95 -16.57
N LYS A 358 -22.16 9.13 -16.82
CA LYS A 358 -21.14 9.34 -17.84
C LYS A 358 -19.82 8.70 -17.45
N MET A 359 -19.38 8.88 -16.21
CA MET A 359 -18.17 8.23 -15.68
C MET A 359 -18.32 6.71 -15.68
N ALA A 360 -19.51 6.20 -15.36
CA ALA A 360 -19.79 4.77 -15.35
C ALA A 360 -19.70 4.15 -16.77
N GLU A 361 -20.29 4.81 -17.77
CA GLU A 361 -20.19 4.42 -19.18
C GLU A 361 -18.73 4.46 -19.66
N GLU A 362 -18.01 5.53 -19.35
CA GLU A 362 -16.60 5.66 -19.70
C GLU A 362 -15.72 4.58 -19.03
N ALA A 363 -15.98 4.27 -17.76
CA ALA A 363 -15.26 3.23 -17.05
C ALA A 363 -15.51 1.86 -17.68
N GLU A 364 -16.75 1.58 -18.11
CA GLU A 364 -17.08 0.34 -18.81
C GLU A 364 -16.32 0.25 -20.15
N ASP A 365 -16.36 1.30 -20.98
CA ASP A 365 -15.63 1.35 -22.25
C ASP A 365 -14.12 1.19 -22.05
N TRP A 366 -13.56 1.84 -21.03
CA TRP A 366 -12.14 1.74 -20.67
C TRP A 366 -11.79 0.31 -20.22
N ILE A 367 -12.62 -0.33 -19.40
CA ILE A 367 -12.44 -1.73 -18.97
C ILE A 367 -12.52 -2.67 -20.17
N GLN A 368 -13.57 -2.57 -20.99
CA GLN A 368 -13.79 -3.44 -22.14
C GLN A 368 -12.66 -3.32 -23.17
N SER A 369 -12.21 -2.09 -23.44
CA SER A 369 -11.07 -1.85 -24.34
C SER A 369 -9.80 -2.51 -23.84
N ASN A 370 -9.55 -2.45 -22.53
CA ASN A 370 -8.40 -3.12 -21.93
C ASN A 370 -8.57 -4.64 -21.81
N LEU A 371 -9.78 -5.19 -21.81
CA LEU A 371 -10.02 -6.64 -21.71
C LEU A 371 -10.22 -7.36 -23.05
N ARG A 372 -10.33 -6.61 -24.17
CA ARG A 372 -10.71 -7.13 -25.50
C ARG A 372 -9.94 -8.38 -25.95
N ASP A 373 -8.63 -8.42 -25.72
CA ASP A 373 -7.74 -9.47 -26.23
C ASP A 373 -7.09 -10.30 -25.10
N THR A 374 -7.78 -10.42 -23.96
CA THR A 374 -7.33 -11.23 -22.82
C THR A 374 -8.48 -12.06 -22.25
N ASP A 375 -8.14 -13.18 -21.62
CA ASP A 375 -9.05 -14.01 -20.83
C ASP A 375 -9.22 -13.54 -19.37
N LEU A 376 -8.55 -12.45 -18.97
CA LEU A 376 -8.74 -11.84 -17.65
C LEU A 376 -10.18 -11.34 -17.48
N ARG A 377 -10.88 -11.82 -16.46
CA ARG A 377 -12.20 -11.33 -16.07
C ARG A 377 -12.25 -11.12 -14.56
N PHE A 378 -12.77 -9.97 -14.14
CA PHE A 378 -13.03 -9.70 -12.73
C PHE A 378 -14.31 -10.42 -12.29
N PRO A 379 -14.34 -11.09 -11.13
CA PRO A 379 -15.55 -11.72 -10.64
C PRO A 379 -16.68 -10.72 -10.42
N GLU A 380 -17.89 -11.10 -10.82
CA GLU A 380 -19.09 -10.36 -10.44
C GLU A 380 -19.37 -10.57 -8.94
N VAL A 381 -19.64 -9.48 -8.23
CA VAL A 381 -20.04 -9.51 -6.81
C VAL A 381 -21.52 -9.30 -6.66
#